data_AF-R9UI73-F1
#
_entry.id   AF-R9UI73-F1
#
_cell.length_a   1.000
_cell.length_b   1.000
_cell.length_c   1.000
_cell.angle_alpha   90.00
_cell.angle_beta   90.00
_cell.angle_gamma   90.00
#
_symmetry.space_group_name_H-M   'P 1'
#
loop_
_entity.id
_entity.type
_entity.pdbx_description
1 polymer ?
#
loop_
_entity_poly.entity_id
_entity_poly.type
_entity_poly.pdbx_seq_one_letter_code
_entity_poly.pdbx_strand_id
1 'polypeptide(L)'
;MILKFFDMFLKLKDLTTSDNFKEYDPEFKGIISKKEFQKSMESQMQYSQSEIEFLLSCAEADENDMFNYKEFVERFHEPAKDIGFNVAVLLTNLAEHMPHDSKMATFLDLAESVLSYFEPYLGRIEIMGSAKRIERVYFEISESSREQWEKPQVKESKRQFIFDVVNEGGESEKMEMFVNFCEDTIFEMQLASKISESDGGEQPEEEEDDGHSILGELAGEEDDALESASAFTAACRSVKRKLANVRQIFSIKNVRKQFKKLKKLSVKEIITGFFSF
;
A
#
# COMPACT_ATOMS: atom_id res chain seq x y z
N MET A 1 -6.17 8.54 -24.88
CA MET A 1 -5.70 7.14 -24.90
C MET A 1 -5.16 6.72 -23.55
N ILE A 2 -4.19 7.43 -22.96
CA ILE A 2 -3.63 7.10 -21.63
C ILE A 2 -4.70 7.10 -20.51
N LEU A 3 -5.50 8.15 -20.37
CA LEU A 3 -6.57 8.19 -19.34
C LEU A 3 -7.59 7.07 -19.49
N LYS A 4 -7.95 6.73 -20.74
CA LYS A 4 -8.84 5.60 -21.03
C LYS A 4 -8.23 4.26 -20.62
N PHE A 5 -6.91 4.10 -20.74
CA PHE A 5 -6.21 2.90 -20.28
C PHE A 5 -6.39 2.76 -18.76
N PHE A 6 -6.07 3.79 -17.98
CA PHE A 6 -6.27 3.75 -16.53
C PHE A 6 -7.73 3.52 -16.15
N ASP A 7 -8.66 4.24 -16.79
CA ASP A 7 -10.08 4.08 -16.57
C ASP A 7 -10.55 2.62 -16.76
N MET A 8 -10.13 1.94 -17.83
CA MET A 8 -10.48 0.54 -18.06
C MET A 8 -9.95 -0.40 -16.98
N PHE A 9 -8.69 -0.25 -16.56
CA PHE A 9 -8.03 -1.22 -15.69
C PHE A 9 -8.29 -0.97 -14.20
N LEU A 10 -8.47 0.28 -13.78
CA LEU A 10 -8.80 0.60 -12.37
C LEU A 10 -10.18 0.05 -11.97
N LYS A 11 -11.14 0.06 -12.90
CA LYS A 11 -12.49 -0.52 -12.70
C LYS A 11 -12.50 -2.04 -12.52
N LEU A 12 -11.41 -2.74 -12.83
CA LEU A 12 -11.37 -4.20 -12.69
C LEU A 12 -11.50 -4.66 -11.24
N LYS A 13 -10.89 -3.96 -10.28
CA LYS A 13 -10.98 -4.30 -8.85
C LYS A 13 -12.44 -4.21 -8.36
N ASP A 14 -13.15 -3.16 -8.76
CA ASP A 14 -14.57 -2.99 -8.39
C ASP A 14 -15.48 -4.03 -9.08
N LEU A 15 -15.17 -4.39 -10.33
CA LEU A 15 -15.89 -5.45 -11.05
C LEU A 15 -15.76 -6.78 -10.33
N THR A 16 -14.54 -7.24 -10.04
CA THR A 16 -14.27 -8.58 -9.53
C THR A 16 -14.61 -8.75 -8.05
N THR A 17 -14.69 -7.65 -7.28
CA THR A 17 -15.10 -7.67 -5.87
C THR A 17 -16.61 -7.59 -5.66
N SER A 18 -17.38 -7.25 -6.70
CA SER A 18 -18.84 -7.13 -6.64
C SER A 18 -19.53 -8.46 -6.34
N ASP A 19 -20.63 -8.41 -5.58
CA ASP A 19 -21.40 -9.61 -5.21
C ASP A 19 -21.90 -10.39 -6.43
N ASN A 20 -22.37 -9.68 -7.47
CA ASN A 20 -22.82 -10.28 -8.72
C ASN A 20 -21.69 -11.03 -9.46
N PHE A 21 -20.45 -10.53 -9.39
CA PHE A 21 -19.31 -11.21 -10.01
C PHE A 21 -18.94 -12.48 -9.25
N LYS A 22 -18.99 -12.43 -7.92
CA LYS A 22 -18.69 -13.57 -7.04
C LYS A 22 -19.63 -14.76 -7.25
N GLU A 23 -20.84 -14.55 -7.78
CA GLU A 23 -21.75 -15.64 -8.14
C GLU A 23 -21.18 -16.61 -9.19
N TYR A 24 -20.25 -16.15 -10.03
CA TYR A 24 -19.59 -16.99 -11.04
C TYR A 24 -18.45 -17.85 -10.46
N ASP A 25 -17.97 -17.54 -9.26
CA ASP A 25 -16.90 -18.27 -8.57
C ASP A 25 -17.25 -18.50 -7.08
N PRO A 26 -18.29 -19.30 -6.78
CA PRO A 26 -18.76 -19.52 -5.41
C PRO A 26 -17.74 -20.27 -4.54
N GLU A 27 -16.78 -20.95 -5.17
CA GLU A 27 -15.70 -21.68 -4.49
C GLU A 27 -14.41 -20.83 -4.37
N PHE A 28 -14.42 -19.57 -4.81
CA PHE A 28 -13.29 -18.63 -4.76
C PHE A 28 -11.98 -19.15 -5.38
N LYS A 29 -12.10 -19.96 -6.44
CA LYS A 29 -10.98 -20.58 -7.16
C LYS A 29 -10.13 -19.56 -7.92
N GLY A 30 -10.67 -18.38 -8.20
CA GLY A 30 -10.00 -17.36 -9.00
C GLY A 30 -10.10 -17.57 -10.51
N ILE A 31 -10.99 -18.46 -10.97
CA ILE A 31 -11.11 -18.84 -12.39
C ILE A 31 -12.50 -18.52 -12.91
N ILE A 32 -12.59 -17.96 -14.12
CA ILE A 32 -13.86 -17.63 -14.77
C ILE A 32 -13.76 -17.89 -16.28
N SER A 33 -14.89 -18.15 -16.95
CA SER A 33 -14.91 -18.21 -18.42
C SER A 33 -14.89 -16.80 -19.04
N LYS A 34 -14.31 -16.66 -20.24
CA LYS A 34 -14.37 -15.40 -21.01
C LYS A 34 -15.80 -14.90 -21.23
N LYS A 35 -16.74 -15.83 -21.43
CA LYS A 35 -18.16 -15.52 -21.64
C LYS A 35 -18.84 -14.95 -20.39
N GLU A 36 -18.56 -15.52 -19.22
CA GLU A 36 -19.10 -15.01 -17.96
C GLU A 36 -18.47 -13.67 -17.59
N PHE A 37 -17.17 -13.51 -17.81
CA PHE A 37 -16.48 -12.25 -17.62
C PHE A 37 -17.06 -11.13 -18.50
N GLN A 38 -17.30 -11.42 -19.80
CA GLN A 38 -17.99 -10.53 -20.72
C GLN A 38 -19.38 -10.13 -20.19
N LYS A 39 -20.18 -11.13 -19.79
CA LYS A 39 -21.54 -10.89 -19.27
C LYS A 39 -21.53 -10.01 -18.02
N SER A 40 -20.57 -10.21 -17.12
CA SER A 40 -20.39 -9.36 -15.94
C SER A 40 -20.09 -7.91 -16.32
N MET A 41 -19.15 -7.67 -17.24
CA MET A 41 -18.85 -6.33 -17.75
C MET A 41 -20.05 -5.65 -18.41
N GLU A 42 -20.79 -6.37 -19.25
CA GLU A 42 -22.01 -5.87 -19.91
C GLU A 42 -23.10 -5.51 -18.89
N SER A 43 -23.25 -6.31 -17.83
CA SER A 43 -24.27 -6.09 -16.81
C SER A 43 -24.03 -4.85 -15.93
N GLN A 44 -22.76 -4.51 -15.67
CA GLN A 44 -22.41 -3.34 -14.86
C GLN A 44 -22.50 -2.03 -15.65
N MET A 45 -22.51 -2.08 -16.99
CA MET A 45 -22.65 -0.91 -17.87
C MET A 45 -21.54 0.16 -17.69
N GLN A 46 -20.38 -0.24 -17.18
CA GLN A 46 -19.23 0.66 -16.96
C GLN A 46 -18.19 0.64 -18.10
N TYR A 47 -18.35 -0.29 -19.03
CA TYR A 47 -17.47 -0.52 -20.18
C TYR A 47 -18.25 -0.40 -21.49
N SER A 48 -17.63 0.15 -22.51
CA SER A 48 -18.10 0.08 -23.89
C SER A 48 -17.73 -1.26 -24.54
N GLN A 49 -18.45 -1.64 -25.59
CA GLN A 49 -18.21 -2.90 -26.31
C GLN A 49 -16.75 -3.07 -26.76
N SER A 50 -16.12 -2.00 -27.26
CA SER A 50 -14.72 -2.03 -27.69
C SER A 50 -13.74 -2.22 -26.53
N GLU A 51 -14.07 -1.73 -25.34
CA GLU A 51 -13.23 -1.90 -24.14
C GLU A 51 -13.35 -3.33 -23.62
N ILE A 52 -14.55 -3.91 -23.65
CA ILE A 52 -14.78 -5.32 -23.31
C ILE A 52 -13.99 -6.24 -24.26
N GLU A 53 -14.10 -6.03 -25.58
CA GLU A 53 -13.35 -6.80 -26.57
C GLU A 53 -11.84 -6.68 -26.36
N PHE A 54 -11.35 -5.48 -26.04
CA PHE A 54 -9.95 -5.25 -25.73
C PHE A 54 -9.51 -6.02 -24.48
N LEU A 55 -10.25 -5.94 -23.37
CA LEU A 55 -9.92 -6.65 -22.13
C LEU A 55 -9.94 -8.18 -22.32
N LEU A 56 -10.93 -8.71 -23.04
CA LEU A 56 -11.01 -10.14 -23.39
C LEU A 56 -9.86 -10.61 -24.29
N SER A 57 -9.30 -9.70 -25.12
CA SER A 57 -8.12 -9.98 -25.93
C SER A 57 -6.83 -10.04 -25.11
N CYS A 58 -6.77 -9.33 -23.98
CA CYS A 58 -5.66 -9.40 -23.02
C CYS A 58 -5.72 -10.65 -22.13
N ALA A 59 -6.90 -11.25 -21.96
CA ALA A 59 -7.08 -12.43 -21.12
C ALA A 59 -6.52 -13.69 -21.80
N GLU A 60 -5.54 -14.33 -21.17
CA GLU A 60 -4.94 -15.59 -21.59
C GLU A 60 -5.79 -16.75 -21.05
N ALA A 61 -6.62 -17.34 -21.91
CA ALA A 61 -7.48 -18.47 -21.55
C ALA A 61 -6.93 -19.81 -22.04
N ASP A 62 -7.34 -20.88 -21.34
CA ASP A 62 -7.05 -22.26 -21.69
C ASP A 62 -7.93 -22.79 -22.83
N GLU A 63 -7.83 -24.09 -23.12
CA GLU A 63 -8.61 -24.76 -24.17
C GLU A 63 -10.14 -24.71 -23.92
N ASN A 64 -10.59 -24.41 -22.70
CA ASN A 64 -11.99 -24.33 -22.31
C ASN A 64 -12.50 -22.88 -22.20
N ASP A 65 -11.75 -21.90 -22.71
CA ASP A 65 -12.02 -20.46 -22.55
C ASP A 65 -12.04 -19.98 -21.08
N MET A 66 -11.38 -20.71 -20.18
CA MET A 66 -11.25 -20.36 -18.76
C MET A 66 -9.93 -19.63 -18.52
N PHE A 67 -9.93 -18.62 -17.66
CA PHE A 67 -8.70 -17.91 -17.26
C PHE A 67 -8.72 -17.51 -15.78
N ASN A 68 -7.53 -17.25 -15.24
CA ASN A 68 -7.36 -16.78 -13.86
C ASN A 68 -7.64 -15.27 -13.80
N TYR A 69 -8.79 -14.88 -13.26
CA TYR A 69 -9.14 -13.45 -13.15
C TYR A 69 -8.36 -12.75 -12.05
N LYS A 70 -7.90 -13.46 -11.01
CA LYS A 70 -7.09 -12.85 -9.94
C LYS A 70 -5.74 -12.40 -10.48
N GLU A 71 -5.05 -13.30 -11.19
CA GLU A 71 -3.78 -12.99 -11.87
C GLU A 71 -3.97 -11.92 -12.96
N PHE A 72 -5.09 -11.96 -13.68
CA PHE A 72 -5.42 -10.91 -14.65
C PHE A 72 -5.57 -9.54 -13.99
N VAL A 73 -6.28 -9.45 -12.86
CA VAL A 73 -6.41 -8.21 -12.10
C VAL A 73 -5.03 -7.76 -11.59
N GLU A 74 -4.27 -8.62 -10.91
CA GLU A 74 -2.94 -8.29 -10.38
C GLU A 74 -2.00 -7.75 -11.48
N ARG A 75 -1.99 -8.39 -12.64
CA ARG A 75 -1.12 -8.02 -13.77
C ARG A 75 -1.44 -6.66 -14.38
N PHE A 76 -2.70 -6.22 -14.33
CA PHE A 76 -3.14 -5.01 -15.04
C PHE A 76 -3.62 -3.88 -14.13
N HIS A 77 -4.27 -4.21 -13.02
CA HIS A 77 -4.76 -3.25 -12.03
C HIS A 77 -3.61 -2.66 -11.22
N GLU A 78 -2.72 -3.47 -10.62
CA GLU A 78 -1.67 -2.93 -9.74
C GLU A 78 -0.71 -1.97 -10.48
N PRO A 79 -0.18 -2.30 -11.67
CA PRO A 79 0.63 -1.33 -12.42
C PRO A 79 -0.15 -0.09 -12.86
N ALA A 80 -1.46 -0.23 -13.10
CA ALA A 80 -2.33 0.90 -13.43
C ALA A 80 -2.60 1.77 -12.20
N LYS A 81 -2.70 1.19 -11.01
CA LYS A 81 -2.86 1.86 -9.73
C LYS A 81 -1.62 2.70 -9.40
N ASP A 82 -0.44 2.09 -9.45
CA ASP A 82 0.83 2.74 -9.10
C ASP A 82 1.13 3.97 -9.98
N ILE A 83 1.02 3.80 -11.30
CA ILE A 83 1.27 4.91 -12.23
C ILE A 83 0.08 5.88 -12.24
N GLY A 84 -1.14 5.36 -12.13
CA GLY A 84 -2.38 6.14 -12.15
C GLY A 84 -2.45 7.16 -11.03
N PHE A 85 -1.96 6.81 -9.83
CA PHE A 85 -1.93 7.73 -8.69
C PHE A 85 -1.12 9.00 -9.01
N ASN A 86 0.07 8.83 -9.57
CA ASN A 86 0.93 9.96 -9.97
C ASN A 86 0.27 10.84 -11.05
N VAL A 87 -0.48 10.24 -11.97
CA VAL A 87 -1.26 11.00 -12.98
C VAL A 87 -2.38 11.80 -12.31
N ALA A 88 -3.10 11.20 -11.36
CA ALA A 88 -4.16 11.89 -10.61
C ALA A 88 -3.62 13.06 -9.78
N VAL A 89 -2.47 12.89 -9.12
CA VAL A 89 -1.77 13.95 -8.39
C VAL A 89 -1.40 15.09 -9.33
N LEU A 90 -0.80 14.79 -10.49
CA LEU A 90 -0.39 15.80 -11.46
C LEU A 90 -1.57 16.62 -11.97
N LEU A 91 -2.68 15.95 -12.33
CA LEU A 91 -3.89 16.63 -12.81
C LEU A 91 -4.50 17.50 -11.71
N THR A 92 -4.61 16.99 -10.49
CA THR A 92 -5.11 17.76 -9.33
C THR A 92 -4.25 18.99 -9.07
N ASN A 93 -2.92 18.83 -9.05
CA ASN A 93 -1.98 19.91 -8.82
C ASN A 93 -2.09 21.00 -9.90
N LEU A 94 -2.08 20.62 -11.18
CA LEU A 94 -2.23 21.58 -12.29
C LEU A 94 -3.58 22.31 -12.25
N ALA A 95 -4.67 21.61 -11.89
CA ALA A 95 -6.00 22.19 -11.78
C ALA A 95 -6.06 23.26 -10.69
N GLU A 96 -5.44 23.03 -9.54
CA GLU A 96 -5.37 24.00 -8.45
C GLU A 96 -4.54 25.24 -8.81
N HIS A 97 -3.50 25.10 -9.64
CA HIS A 97 -2.66 26.22 -10.08
C HIS A 97 -3.22 26.97 -11.30
N MET A 98 -4.10 26.35 -12.10
CA MET A 98 -4.68 26.92 -13.32
C MET A 98 -6.22 26.81 -13.36
N PRO A 99 -6.95 27.38 -12.39
CA PRO A 99 -8.39 27.14 -12.20
C PRO A 99 -9.30 27.73 -13.29
N HIS A 100 -8.76 28.56 -14.19
CA HIS A 100 -9.53 29.24 -15.25
C HIS A 100 -9.16 28.78 -16.66
N ASP A 101 -8.35 27.72 -16.81
CA ASP A 101 -8.01 27.18 -18.12
C ASP A 101 -9.07 26.16 -18.58
N SER A 102 -9.83 26.53 -19.62
CA SER A 102 -10.85 25.65 -20.21
C SER A 102 -10.29 24.34 -20.77
N LYS A 103 -9.01 24.32 -21.16
CA LYS A 103 -8.35 23.09 -21.62
C LYS A 103 -8.16 22.11 -20.48
N MET A 104 -7.84 22.63 -19.29
CA MET A 104 -7.67 21.80 -18.10
C MET A 104 -9.00 21.12 -17.72
N ALA A 105 -10.11 21.85 -17.79
CA ALA A 105 -11.44 21.29 -17.55
C ALA A 105 -11.72 20.06 -18.43
N THR A 106 -11.39 20.10 -19.72
CA THR A 106 -11.56 18.95 -20.63
C THR A 106 -10.76 17.71 -20.20
N PHE A 107 -9.55 17.89 -19.63
CA PHE A 107 -8.76 16.77 -19.12
C PHE A 107 -9.34 16.20 -17.82
N LEU A 108 -9.85 17.07 -16.94
CA LEU A 108 -10.49 16.66 -15.69
C LEU A 108 -11.77 15.88 -15.96
N ASP A 109 -12.60 16.33 -16.91
CA ASP A 109 -13.82 15.61 -17.32
C ASP A 109 -13.48 14.20 -17.85
N LEU A 110 -12.39 14.06 -18.63
CA LEU A 110 -11.93 12.76 -19.13
C LEU A 110 -11.28 11.88 -18.06
N ALA A 111 -10.82 12.46 -16.97
CA ALA A 111 -10.14 11.79 -15.87
C ALA A 111 -11.04 11.59 -14.65
N GLU A 112 -12.32 11.97 -14.71
CA GLU A 112 -13.24 12.00 -13.57
C GLU A 112 -13.24 10.68 -12.79
N SER A 113 -13.34 9.55 -13.49
CA SER A 113 -13.32 8.22 -12.89
C SER A 113 -11.97 7.90 -12.23
N VAL A 114 -10.85 8.25 -12.87
CA VAL A 114 -9.50 8.05 -12.33
C VAL A 114 -9.29 8.90 -11.08
N LEU A 115 -9.72 10.17 -11.11
CA LEU A 115 -9.63 11.08 -9.97
C LEU A 115 -10.51 10.59 -8.81
N SER A 116 -11.73 10.13 -9.10
CA SER A 116 -12.64 9.57 -8.09
C SER A 116 -12.10 8.29 -7.46
N TYR A 117 -11.44 7.43 -8.25
CA TYR A 117 -10.78 6.23 -7.74
C TYR A 117 -9.68 6.55 -6.72
N PHE A 118 -8.86 7.56 -7.00
CA PHE A 118 -7.73 7.93 -6.14
C PHE A 118 -8.05 8.95 -5.04
N GLU A 119 -9.21 9.62 -5.06
CA GLU A 119 -9.64 10.57 -4.03
C GLU A 119 -9.43 10.06 -2.58
N PRO A 120 -9.86 8.84 -2.20
CA PRO A 120 -9.64 8.34 -0.85
C PRO A 120 -8.18 8.07 -0.48
N TYR A 121 -7.30 7.93 -1.47
CA TYR A 121 -5.89 7.62 -1.29
C TYR A 121 -5.02 8.88 -1.42
N LEU A 122 -5.59 10.03 -1.79
CA LEU A 122 -4.86 11.28 -1.99
C LEU A 122 -4.83 12.13 -0.72
N GLY A 123 -3.69 12.13 -0.04
CA GLY A 123 -3.39 13.06 1.04
C GLY A 123 -2.95 14.42 0.50
N ARG A 124 -3.43 15.50 1.13
CA ARG A 124 -3.03 16.89 0.85
C ARG A 124 -2.76 17.63 2.15
N ILE A 125 -1.58 18.23 2.28
CA ILE A 125 -1.23 19.14 3.39
C ILE A 125 -0.65 20.45 2.87
N GLU A 126 -0.75 21.49 3.69
CA GLU A 126 -0.17 22.81 3.43
C GLU A 126 0.89 23.10 4.49
N ILE A 127 2.10 23.43 4.04
CA ILE A 127 3.25 23.73 4.89
C ILE A 127 3.85 25.09 4.54
N MET A 128 4.53 25.71 5.49
CA MET A 128 5.30 26.93 5.22
C MET A 128 6.66 26.55 4.65
N GLY A 129 6.87 26.84 3.37
CA GLY A 129 8.14 26.64 2.69
C GLY A 129 9.22 27.61 3.18
N SER A 130 10.48 27.32 2.84
CA SER A 130 11.66 28.11 3.22
C SER A 130 11.58 29.57 2.75
N ALA A 131 10.88 29.81 1.64
CA ALA A 131 10.60 31.14 1.10
C ALA A 131 9.47 31.91 1.83
N LYS A 132 8.99 31.39 2.98
CA LYS A 132 7.81 31.91 3.71
C LYS A 132 6.55 31.98 2.86
N ARG A 133 6.42 31.05 1.91
CA ARG A 133 5.22 30.86 1.09
C ARG A 133 4.58 29.53 1.45
N ILE A 134 3.27 29.46 1.35
CA ILE A 134 2.53 28.21 1.56
C ILE A 134 2.82 27.29 0.37
N GLU A 135 3.25 26.08 0.66
CA GLU A 135 3.50 25.01 -0.30
C GLU A 135 2.52 23.87 -0.02
N ARG A 136 2.01 23.24 -1.08
CA ARG A 136 1.13 22.07 -0.99
C ARG A 136 1.93 20.82 -1.25
N VAL A 137 1.76 19.83 -0.38
CA VAL A 137 2.37 18.50 -0.53
C VAL A 137 1.25 17.49 -0.71
N TYR A 138 1.36 16.70 -1.77
CA TYR A 138 0.48 15.56 -2.05
C TYR A 138 1.23 14.27 -1.73
N PHE A 139 0.55 13.30 -1.15
CA PHE A 139 1.13 12.01 -0.80
C PHE A 139 0.06 10.92 -0.86
N GLU A 140 0.48 9.68 -1.03
CA GLU A 140 -0.42 8.53 -1.00
C GLU A 140 -0.72 8.11 0.44
N ILE A 141 -1.99 7.81 0.72
CA ILE A 141 -2.46 7.23 1.96
C ILE A 141 -2.75 5.75 1.70
N SER A 142 -2.10 4.85 2.43
CA SER A 142 -2.35 3.41 2.25
C SER A 142 -3.77 3.01 2.69
N GLU A 143 -4.31 1.99 2.01
CA GLU A 143 -5.61 1.39 2.35
C GLU A 143 -5.64 0.92 3.81
N SER A 144 -4.58 0.22 4.23
CA SER A 144 -4.39 -0.28 5.60
C SER A 144 -4.40 0.83 6.66
N SER A 145 -3.72 1.96 6.41
CA SER A 145 -3.68 3.10 7.33
C SER A 145 -5.06 3.73 7.48
N ARG A 146 -5.78 3.87 6.36
CA ARG A 146 -7.14 4.42 6.34
C ARG A 146 -8.12 3.53 7.12
N GLU A 147 -8.07 2.23 6.92
CA GLU A 147 -8.92 1.29 7.66
C GLU A 147 -8.65 1.29 9.16
N GLN A 148 -7.37 1.32 9.55
CA GLN A 148 -6.99 1.41 10.96
C GLN A 148 -7.47 2.71 11.60
N TRP A 149 -7.39 3.83 10.88
CA TRP A 149 -7.90 5.13 11.33
C TRP A 149 -9.41 5.13 11.56
N GLU A 150 -10.16 4.33 10.78
CA GLU A 150 -11.60 4.23 10.88
C GLU A 150 -12.09 3.34 12.03
N LYS A 151 -11.19 2.63 12.72
CA LYS A 151 -11.53 1.76 13.86
C LYS A 151 -12.18 2.56 15.00
N PRO A 152 -13.20 1.98 15.70
CA PRO A 152 -13.93 2.68 16.76
C PRO A 152 -13.03 3.22 17.89
N GLN A 153 -11.98 2.48 18.27
CA GLN A 153 -11.00 2.87 19.29
C GLN A 153 -10.29 4.19 18.92
N VAL A 154 -9.71 4.26 17.71
CA VAL A 154 -8.97 5.45 17.24
C VAL A 154 -9.92 6.64 17.10
N LYS A 155 -11.13 6.41 16.59
CA LYS A 155 -12.17 7.46 16.49
C LYS A 155 -12.56 8.03 17.85
N GLU A 156 -12.68 7.19 18.88
CA GLU A 156 -12.99 7.65 20.25
C GLU A 156 -11.81 8.40 20.87
N SER A 157 -10.59 7.87 20.74
CA SER A 157 -9.37 8.56 21.20
C SER A 157 -9.22 9.95 20.59
N LYS A 158 -9.45 10.07 19.27
CA LYS A 158 -9.50 11.37 18.57
C LYS A 158 -10.58 12.31 19.13
N ARG A 159 -11.79 11.80 19.40
CA ARG A 159 -12.89 12.62 19.98
C ARG A 159 -12.49 13.19 21.34
N GLN A 160 -11.90 12.34 22.19
CA GLN A 160 -11.43 12.73 23.51
C GLN A 160 -10.32 13.79 23.42
N PHE A 161 -9.31 13.56 22.58
CA PHE A 161 -8.22 14.51 22.34
C PHE A 161 -8.75 15.90 21.92
N ILE A 162 -9.69 15.96 20.96
CA ILE A 162 -10.27 17.23 20.50
C ILE A 162 -10.98 17.96 21.66
N PHE A 163 -11.70 17.23 22.52
CA PHE A 163 -12.38 17.81 23.67
C PHE A 163 -11.37 18.42 24.67
N ASP A 164 -10.31 17.68 24.99
CA ASP A 164 -9.31 18.11 25.98
C ASP A 164 -8.53 19.35 25.50
N VAL A 165 -8.07 19.36 24.24
CA VAL A 165 -7.29 20.48 23.68
C VAL A 165 -8.10 21.78 23.57
N VAL A 166 -9.40 21.69 23.29
CA VAL A 166 -10.27 22.87 23.17
C VAL A 166 -10.58 23.47 24.55
N ASN A 167 -10.74 22.64 25.58
CA ASN A 167 -11.12 23.08 26.91
C ASN A 167 -9.93 23.52 27.79
N GLU A 168 -8.79 22.86 27.66
CA GLU A 168 -7.68 23.00 28.62
C GLU A 168 -6.38 23.57 28.00
N GLY A 169 -6.27 23.62 26.66
CA GLY A 169 -5.03 23.99 25.98
C GLY A 169 -4.80 25.50 25.82
N GLY A 170 -3.70 26.02 26.39
CA GLY A 170 -3.14 27.32 26.02
C GLY A 170 -2.62 27.31 24.57
N GLU A 171 -2.75 28.43 23.85
CA GLU A 171 -2.50 28.51 22.38
C GLU A 171 -1.09 28.05 21.97
N SER A 172 -0.08 28.25 22.82
CA SER A 172 1.31 27.85 22.57
C SER A 172 1.57 26.34 22.68
N GLU A 173 0.75 25.58 23.41
CA GLU A 173 0.97 24.15 23.69
C GLU A 173 0.13 23.24 22.77
N LYS A 174 -0.87 23.80 22.08
CA LYS A 174 -1.79 23.01 21.22
C LYS A 174 -1.07 22.21 20.15
N MET A 175 -0.05 22.80 19.53
CA MET A 175 0.71 22.14 18.48
C MET A 175 1.53 20.97 19.03
N GLU A 176 2.13 21.14 20.21
CA GLU A 176 2.92 20.09 20.86
C GLU A 176 2.03 18.92 21.27
N MET A 177 0.86 19.20 21.88
CA MET A 177 -0.12 18.17 22.23
C MET A 177 -0.64 17.42 21.00
N PHE A 178 -0.85 18.11 19.87
CA PHE A 178 -1.27 17.48 18.62
C PHE A 178 -0.22 16.52 18.07
N VAL A 179 1.06 16.91 18.07
CA VAL A 179 2.14 16.03 17.63
C VAL A 179 2.25 14.81 18.55
N ASN A 180 2.16 14.99 19.86
CA ASN A 180 2.17 13.88 20.82
C ASN A 180 1.02 12.90 20.58
N PHE A 181 -0.19 13.40 20.33
CA PHE A 181 -1.34 12.56 19.98
C PHE A 181 -1.09 11.74 18.70
N CYS A 182 -0.46 12.34 17.67
CA CYS A 182 -0.10 11.62 16.45
C CYS A 182 0.92 10.51 16.72
N GLU A 183 1.95 10.76 17.53
CA GLU A 183 2.96 9.76 17.90
C GLU A 183 2.35 8.59 18.69
N ASP A 184 1.49 8.90 19.67
CA ASP A 184 0.78 7.89 20.47
C ASP A 184 -0.16 7.05 19.60
N THR A 185 -0.86 7.69 18.66
CA THR A 185 -1.78 6.98 17.74
C THR A 185 -1.02 6.01 16.83
N ILE A 186 0.16 6.38 16.33
CA ILE A 186 1.00 5.47 15.54
C ILE A 186 1.39 4.25 16.37
N PHE A 187 1.77 4.44 17.64
CA PHE A 187 2.10 3.34 18.53
C PHE A 187 0.90 2.43 18.81
N GLU A 188 -0.29 3.00 19.05
CA GLU A 188 -1.53 2.23 19.23
C GLU A 188 -1.89 1.40 17.99
N MET A 189 -1.80 2.00 16.81
CA MET A 189 -2.07 1.34 15.53
C MET A 189 -1.12 0.15 15.30
N GLN A 190 0.18 0.33 15.56
CA GLN A 190 1.19 -0.74 15.45
C GLN A 190 1.02 -1.85 16.48
N LEU A 191 0.53 -1.53 17.67
CA LEU A 191 0.25 -2.54 18.70
C LEU A 191 -1.00 -3.35 18.35
N ALA A 192 -2.05 -2.67 17.86
CA ALA A 192 -3.30 -3.30 17.46
C ALA A 192 -3.10 -4.30 16.31
N SER A 193 -2.29 -3.97 15.30
CA SER A 193 -2.02 -4.89 14.18
C SER A 193 -1.35 -6.19 14.66
N LYS A 194 -0.33 -6.10 15.52
CA LYS A 194 0.38 -7.26 16.08
C LYS A 194 -0.51 -8.19 16.90
N ILE A 195 -1.49 -7.63 17.60
CA ILE A 195 -2.42 -8.44 18.39
C ILE A 195 -3.39 -9.18 17.46
N SER A 196 -3.92 -8.52 16.43
CA SER A 196 -4.81 -9.14 15.45
C SER A 196 -4.14 -10.29 14.67
N GLU A 197 -2.86 -10.16 14.33
CA GLU A 197 -2.09 -11.23 13.68
C GLU A 197 -1.90 -12.48 14.57
N SER A 198 -1.91 -12.31 15.89
CA SER A 198 -1.69 -13.41 16.83
C SER A 198 -2.93 -14.25 17.17
N ASP A 199 -4.13 -13.77 16.82
CA ASP A 199 -5.43 -14.38 17.15
C ASP A 199 -6.13 -15.02 15.93
N GLY A 200 -5.58 -14.83 14.73
CA GLY A 200 -6.05 -15.44 13.48
C GLY A 200 -5.44 -16.83 13.28
N GLY A 201 -6.19 -17.88 13.59
CA GLY A 201 -5.83 -19.25 13.21
C GLY A 201 -5.65 -19.40 11.70
N GLU A 202 -4.66 -20.21 11.31
CA GLU A 202 -4.23 -20.54 9.94
C GLU A 202 -5.37 -20.56 8.90
N GLN A 203 -5.43 -19.52 8.08
CA GLN A 203 -5.95 -19.58 6.71
C GLN A 203 -4.87 -19.05 5.75
N PRO A 204 -4.78 -19.58 4.52
CA PRO A 204 -3.64 -19.31 3.65
C PRO A 204 -3.70 -17.86 3.14
N GLU A 205 -2.72 -17.08 3.61
CA GLU A 205 -1.98 -16.01 2.94
C GLU A 205 -2.59 -15.45 1.66
N GLU A 206 -3.20 -14.27 1.77
CA GLU A 206 -3.02 -13.21 0.78
C GLU A 206 -1.81 -12.39 1.25
N GLU A 207 -0.62 -12.73 0.74
CA GLU A 207 0.57 -11.89 0.88
C GLU A 207 0.36 -10.63 0.02
N GLU A 208 -0.23 -9.58 0.59
CA GLU A 208 0.03 -8.23 0.10
C GLU A 208 1.49 -7.91 0.45
N ASP A 209 2.37 -7.97 -0.55
CA ASP A 209 3.75 -7.50 -0.49
C ASP A 209 3.78 -5.98 -0.33
N ASP A 210 3.42 -5.48 0.86
CA ASP A 210 3.64 -4.08 1.23
C ASP A 210 5.11 -3.92 1.65
N GLY A 211 5.97 -4.07 0.65
CA GLY A 211 7.42 -3.92 0.71
C GLY A 211 7.89 -2.47 0.74
N HIS A 212 7.12 -1.51 1.27
CA HIS A 212 7.60 -0.15 1.53
C HIS A 212 7.89 0.06 3.02
N SER A 213 9.03 -0.47 3.46
CA SER A 213 9.63 -0.04 4.72
C SER A 213 9.93 1.46 4.63
N ILE A 214 9.11 2.25 5.34
CA ILE A 214 9.17 3.71 5.58
C ILE A 214 10.56 4.25 6.03
N LEU A 215 11.59 3.41 6.11
CA LEU A 215 12.93 3.75 6.56
C LEU A 215 14.02 3.71 5.46
N GLY A 216 13.66 3.41 4.21
CA GLY A 216 14.62 3.22 3.11
C GLY A 216 14.96 4.47 2.28
N GLU A 217 14.09 5.47 2.19
CA GLU A 217 14.17 6.51 1.15
C GLU A 217 14.73 7.88 1.57
N LEU A 218 15.13 8.04 2.83
CA LEU A 218 15.80 9.29 3.28
C LEU A 218 17.33 9.21 3.30
N ALA A 219 17.92 8.22 2.63
CA ALA A 219 19.38 8.09 2.49
C ALA A 219 19.83 8.38 1.05
N GLY A 220 19.49 9.56 0.54
CA GLY A 220 20.04 10.13 -0.69
C GLY A 220 20.85 11.39 -0.38
N GLU A 221 22.16 11.25 -0.56
CA GLU A 221 23.26 12.25 -0.57
C GLU A 221 22.89 13.75 -0.50
N GLU A 222 23.23 14.43 0.60
CA GLU A 222 23.87 15.77 0.55
C GLU A 222 24.91 15.91 1.67
N ASP A 223 26.08 16.38 1.25
CA ASP A 223 27.30 16.61 2.00
C ASP A 223 27.26 17.98 2.72
N ASP A 224 27.91 18.05 3.88
CA ASP A 224 28.33 19.25 4.63
C ASP A 224 27.37 20.45 4.83
N ALA A 225 26.81 20.57 6.04
CA ALA A 225 26.83 21.82 6.82
C ALA A 225 26.41 21.62 8.28
N LEU A 226 27.09 22.36 9.15
CA LEU A 226 27.16 22.24 10.59
C LEU A 226 25.89 22.67 11.37
N GLU A 227 25.75 22.02 12.53
CA GLU A 227 25.21 22.55 13.80
C GLU A 227 23.70 22.76 13.98
N SER A 228 23.09 21.84 14.72
CA SER A 228 22.37 22.17 15.98
C SER A 228 22.20 20.91 16.83
N ALA A 229 22.77 20.93 18.04
CA ALA A 229 22.74 19.82 18.97
C ALA A 229 21.35 19.67 19.60
N SER A 230 20.53 18.76 19.05
CA SER A 230 19.28 18.30 19.66
C SER A 230 19.47 16.95 20.34
N ALA A 231 18.77 16.73 21.46
CA ALA A 231 18.73 15.47 22.22
C ALA A 231 18.38 14.24 21.35
N PHE A 232 17.72 14.48 20.21
CA PHE A 232 17.42 13.49 19.17
C PHE A 232 18.68 12.85 18.56
N THR A 233 19.72 13.63 18.24
CA THR A 233 20.97 13.11 17.64
C THR A 233 21.77 12.25 18.62
N ALA A 234 21.67 12.53 19.93
CA ALA A 234 22.31 11.74 20.97
C ALA A 234 21.64 10.37 21.17
N ALA A 235 20.29 10.32 21.06
CA ALA A 235 19.53 9.08 21.13
C ALA A 235 19.83 8.15 19.94
N CYS A 236 19.89 8.68 18.71
CA CYS A 236 20.19 7.90 17.51
C CYS A 236 21.61 7.31 17.51
N ARG A 237 22.61 8.00 18.07
CA ARG A 237 23.98 7.48 18.21
C ARG A 237 24.06 6.30 19.19
N SER A 238 23.21 6.26 20.21
CA SER A 238 23.21 5.20 21.23
C SER A 238 22.59 3.89 20.70
N VAL A 239 21.54 4.00 19.86
CA VAL A 239 20.90 2.86 19.19
C VAL A 239 21.83 2.24 18.13
N LYS A 240 22.53 3.08 17.36
CA LYS A 240 23.49 2.62 16.32
C LYS A 240 24.66 1.80 16.92
N ARG A 241 25.09 2.15 18.13
CA ARG A 241 26.18 1.44 18.85
C ARG A 241 25.73 0.12 19.46
N LYS A 242 24.44 -0.02 19.85
CA LYS A 242 23.87 -1.31 20.32
C LYS A 242 23.65 -2.31 19.18
N LEU A 243 23.24 -1.85 17.98
CA LEU A 243 23.05 -2.71 16.82
C LEU A 243 24.36 -3.22 16.19
N ALA A 244 25.43 -2.42 16.25
CA ALA A 244 26.75 -2.83 15.76
C ALA A 244 27.33 -4.03 16.55
N ASN A 245 27.03 -4.15 17.84
CA ASN A 245 27.50 -5.26 18.68
C ASN A 245 26.69 -6.56 18.46
N VAL A 246 25.46 -6.48 17.99
CA VAL A 246 24.65 -7.68 17.66
C VAL A 246 25.03 -8.23 16.28
N ARG A 247 25.43 -7.37 15.34
CA ARG A 247 25.83 -7.77 13.97
C ARG A 247 27.17 -8.49 13.90
N GLN A 248 27.98 -8.48 14.97
CA GLN A 248 29.26 -9.18 15.03
C GLN A 248 29.17 -10.65 15.48
N ILE A 249 27.98 -11.12 15.91
CA ILE A 249 27.78 -12.50 16.39
C ILE A 249 27.25 -13.44 15.28
N PHE A 250 26.68 -12.92 14.19
CA PHE A 250 26.18 -13.74 13.07
C PHE A 250 27.00 -13.55 11.79
N SER A 251 28.32 -13.75 11.89
CA SER A 251 29.20 -13.81 10.71
C SER A 251 28.91 -15.06 9.88
N ILE A 252 28.36 -14.84 8.69
CA ILE A 252 27.91 -15.78 7.64
C ILE A 252 29.03 -16.71 7.09
N LYS A 253 30.20 -16.80 7.74
CA LYS A 253 31.32 -17.66 7.29
C LYS A 253 31.30 -19.09 7.85
N ASN A 254 30.51 -19.41 8.89
CA ASN A 254 30.46 -20.77 9.45
C ASN A 254 29.36 -21.68 8.87
N VAL A 255 28.25 -21.11 8.39
CA VAL A 255 27.11 -21.90 7.86
C VAL A 255 27.47 -22.59 6.53
N ARG A 256 28.26 -21.93 5.67
CA ARG A 256 28.70 -22.49 4.38
C ARG A 256 29.71 -23.65 4.50
N LYS A 257 30.43 -23.75 5.63
CA LYS A 257 31.38 -24.85 5.89
C LYS A 257 30.67 -26.12 6.42
N GLN A 258 29.57 -25.95 7.17
CA GLN A 258 28.78 -27.07 7.69
C GLN A 258 27.88 -27.70 6.60
N PHE A 259 27.35 -26.91 5.67
CA PHE A 259 26.52 -27.42 4.57
C PHE A 259 27.28 -28.32 3.58
N LYS A 260 28.59 -28.10 3.39
CA LYS A 260 29.43 -28.96 2.54
C LYS A 260 29.80 -30.31 3.17
N LYS A 261 29.67 -30.46 4.50
CA LYS A 261 29.90 -31.74 5.19
C LYS A 261 28.68 -32.67 5.11
N LEU A 262 27.47 -32.11 5.10
CA LEU A 262 26.22 -32.86 4.98
C LEU A 262 25.96 -33.43 3.58
N LYS A 263 26.49 -32.80 2.52
CA LYS A 263 26.30 -33.25 1.13
C LYS A 263 27.22 -34.40 0.69
N LYS A 264 27.97 -35.01 1.60
CA LYS A 264 28.95 -36.08 1.31
C LYS A 264 28.69 -37.40 2.04
N LEU A 265 27.50 -37.59 2.61
CA LEU A 265 27.09 -38.88 3.15
C LEU A 265 26.04 -39.54 2.25
N SER A 266 26.30 -40.80 1.97
CA SER A 266 25.56 -41.68 1.07
C SER A 266 24.23 -42.08 1.70
N VAL A 267 23.21 -42.24 0.85
CA VAL A 267 21.84 -42.70 1.15
C VAL A 267 21.79 -44.02 1.95
N LYS A 268 22.91 -44.77 2.04
CA LYS A 268 23.01 -46.04 2.76
C LYS A 268 23.10 -45.97 4.29
N GLU A 269 23.16 -44.79 4.91
CA GLU A 269 23.17 -44.68 6.40
C GLU A 269 21.85 -44.15 6.99
N ILE A 270 20.95 -43.61 6.17
CA ILE A 270 19.65 -43.08 6.63
C ILE A 270 18.64 -44.21 6.88
N ILE A 271 18.73 -45.32 6.15
CA ILE A 271 17.77 -46.45 6.26
C ILE A 271 18.06 -47.32 7.51
N THR A 272 19.29 -47.36 8.00
CA THR A 272 19.65 -48.11 9.22
C THR A 272 19.33 -47.38 10.52
N GLY A 273 18.98 -46.09 10.47
CA GLY A 273 18.63 -45.28 11.64
C GLY A 273 17.14 -45.26 12.01
N PHE A 274 16.26 -45.78 11.15
CA PHE A 274 14.80 -45.78 11.36
C PHE A 274 14.24 -47.07 11.99
N PHE A 275 15.09 -48.08 12.25
CA PHE A 275 14.71 -49.29 12.99
C PHE A 275 15.67 -49.52 14.16
N SER A 276 15.67 -48.63 15.15
CA SER A 276 16.05 -48.99 16.52
C SER A 276 15.51 -47.95 17.50
N PHE A 277 14.59 -48.42 18.34
CA PHE A 277 13.94 -47.77 19.49
C PHE A 277 12.92 -46.66 19.23
#